data_AF-A0A316M2B8-F1
#
_entry.id   AF-A0A316M2B8-F1
#
_cell.length_a   1.000
_cell.length_b   1.000
_cell.length_c   1.000
_cell.angle_alpha   90.00
_cell.angle_beta   90.00
_cell.angle_gamma   90.00
#
_symmetry.space_group_name_H-M   'P 1'
#
loop_
_entity.id
_entity.type
_entity.pdbx_description
1 polymer ?
#
loop_
_entity_poly.entity_id
_entity_poly.type
_entity_poly.pdbx_seq_one_letter_code
_entity_poly.pdbx_strand_id
1 'polypeptide(L)'
;MRVMEYIREHREDENPFECVILPDGSVDAPVPSHIEKLAQIAGEDKISLNKKMEKNMEPLFFMVEYTGCMLVWETRVVEPSHPTKEQKETLALLYDAAMLSPGLKKEQAGPEYEACVRQVKADELPCI
;
A
#
# COMPACT_ATOMS: atom_id res chain seq x y z
N MET A 1 5.79 12.33 1.47
CA MET A 1 5.82 13.47 2.43
C MET A 1 5.58 12.99 3.86
N ARG A 2 5.73 13.84 4.88
CA ARG A 2 5.44 13.41 6.27
C ARG A 2 3.93 13.39 6.51
N VAL A 3 3.45 12.44 7.32
CA VAL A 3 2.02 12.26 7.57
C VAL A 3 1.31 13.51 8.10
N MET A 4 1.94 14.26 9.02
CA MET A 4 1.34 15.47 9.58
C MET A 4 1.19 16.59 8.55
N GLU A 5 2.05 16.64 7.54
CA GLU A 5 1.92 17.59 6.43
C GLU A 5 0.74 17.21 5.55
N TYR A 6 0.63 15.92 5.22
CA TYR A 6 -0.48 15.38 4.41
C TYR A 6 -1.84 15.57 5.11
N ILE A 7 -1.93 15.27 6.41
CA ILE A 7 -3.15 15.50 7.21
C ILE A 7 -3.57 16.96 7.10
N ARG A 8 -2.64 17.90 7.30
CA ARG A 8 -2.95 19.34 7.25
C ARG A 8 -3.46 19.77 5.87
N GLU A 9 -2.91 19.21 4.80
CA GLU A 9 -3.31 19.54 3.43
C GLU A 9 -4.69 19.01 3.07
N HIS A 10 -5.11 17.87 3.64
CA HIS A 10 -6.34 17.17 3.23
C HIS A 10 -7.44 17.19 4.30
N ARG A 11 -7.23 17.85 5.45
CA ARG A 11 -8.19 17.87 6.56
C ARG A 11 -9.53 18.52 6.20
N GLU A 12 -9.50 19.48 5.29
CA GLU A 12 -10.68 20.26 4.88
C GLU A 12 -11.22 19.82 3.51
N ASP A 13 -10.68 18.74 2.94
CA ASP A 13 -11.13 18.22 1.66
C ASP A 13 -12.56 17.69 1.75
N GLU A 14 -13.36 17.97 0.72
CA GLU A 14 -14.72 17.43 0.60
C GLU A 14 -14.72 15.97 0.11
N ASN A 15 -13.62 15.52 -0.48
CA ASN A 15 -13.48 14.15 -0.97
C ASN A 15 -13.08 13.19 0.16
N PRO A 16 -13.48 11.91 0.08
CA PRO A 16 -13.03 10.91 1.03
C PRO A 16 -11.51 10.84 1.12
N PHE A 17 -10.98 10.75 2.33
CA PHE A 17 -9.55 10.69 2.57
C PHE A 17 -8.94 9.39 2.03
N GLU A 18 -7.79 9.48 1.38
CA GLU A 18 -7.02 8.32 0.94
C GLU A 18 -5.53 8.65 0.79
N CYS A 19 -4.66 7.66 1.02
CA CYS A 19 -3.22 7.76 0.82
C CYS A 19 -2.56 6.38 0.60
N VAL A 20 -1.29 6.41 0.20
CA VAL A 20 -0.38 5.27 0.23
C VAL A 20 0.68 5.52 1.30
N ILE A 21 0.87 4.58 2.23
CA ILE A 21 1.94 4.65 3.24
C ILE A 21 3.10 3.76 2.76
N LEU A 22 4.24 4.40 2.50
CA LEU A 22 5.47 3.75 2.06
C LEU A 22 6.14 2.98 3.23
N PRO A 23 7.07 2.05 2.96
CA PRO A 23 7.74 1.26 4.01
C PRO A 23 8.45 2.09 5.07
N ASP A 24 8.91 3.28 4.73
CA ASP A 24 9.56 4.24 5.64
C ASP A 24 8.58 5.08 6.47
N GLY A 25 7.27 4.82 6.35
CA GLY A 25 6.20 5.54 7.03
C GLY A 25 5.84 6.88 6.39
N SER A 26 6.52 7.31 5.33
CA SER A 26 6.10 8.49 4.58
C SER A 26 4.82 8.20 3.79
N VAL A 27 4.08 9.24 3.45
CA VAL A 27 2.80 9.12 2.73
C VAL A 27 2.87 9.77 1.35
N ASP A 28 2.17 9.18 0.40
CA ASP A 28 1.98 9.73 -0.94
C ASP A 28 0.51 9.69 -1.34
N ALA A 29 0.12 10.62 -2.21
CA ALA A 29 -1.23 10.66 -2.75
C ALA A 29 -1.43 9.46 -3.69
N PRO A 30 -2.60 8.81 -3.69
CA PRO A 30 -2.85 7.64 -4.52
C PRO A 30 -3.17 8.02 -5.97
N VAL A 31 -2.75 9.19 -6.46
CA VAL A 31 -3.09 9.68 -7.80
C VAL A 31 -2.20 9.02 -8.86
N PRO A 32 -2.74 8.51 -9.99
CA PRO A 32 -4.13 8.63 -10.44
C PRO A 32 -5.10 7.59 -9.88
N SER A 33 -4.59 6.49 -9.32
CA SER A 33 -5.32 5.53 -8.48
C SER A 33 -4.32 4.72 -7.65
N HIS A 34 -4.74 4.07 -6.56
CA HIS A 34 -3.81 3.26 -5.73
C HIS A 34 -3.03 2.23 -6.56
N ILE A 35 -3.69 1.56 -7.52
CA ILE A 35 -3.03 0.57 -8.39
C ILE A 35 -1.97 1.25 -9.26
N GLU A 36 -2.30 2.35 -9.93
CA GLU A 36 -1.32 3.05 -10.77
C GLU A 36 -0.17 3.63 -9.93
N LYS A 37 -0.45 4.09 -8.70
CA LYS A 37 0.59 4.54 -7.77
C LYS A 37 1.52 3.39 -7.35
N LEU A 38 0.98 2.21 -7.04
CA LEU A 38 1.81 1.04 -6.73
C LEU A 38 2.65 0.58 -7.92
N ALA A 39 2.10 0.66 -9.13
CA ALA A 39 2.86 0.39 -10.36
C ALA A 39 4.04 1.36 -10.52
N GLN A 40 3.82 2.66 -10.29
CA GLN A 40 4.88 3.67 -10.29
C GLN A 40 5.96 3.38 -9.25
N ILE A 41 5.56 3.02 -8.02
CA ILE A 41 6.49 2.67 -6.93
C ILE A 41 7.32 1.42 -7.27
N ALA A 42 6.69 0.42 -7.89
CA ALA A 42 7.36 -0.78 -8.39
C ALA A 42 8.33 -0.50 -9.54
N GLY A 43 8.20 0.65 -10.22
CA GLY A 43 8.97 0.94 -11.43
C GLY A 43 8.54 0.12 -12.64
N GLU A 44 7.33 -0.43 -12.63
CA GLU A 44 6.82 -1.37 -13.63
C GLU A 44 5.38 -1.06 -14.02
N ASP A 45 5.02 -1.33 -15.27
CA ASP A 45 3.63 -1.18 -15.71
C ASP A 45 2.73 -2.30 -15.15
N LYS A 46 1.44 -2.01 -15.06
CA LYS A 46 0.43 -2.94 -14.53
C LYS A 46 0.39 -4.30 -15.26
N ILE A 47 0.67 -4.34 -16.57
CA ILE A 47 0.63 -5.59 -17.32
C ILE A 47 1.81 -6.47 -16.91
N SER A 48 2.99 -5.88 -16.74
CA SER A 48 4.19 -6.58 -16.27
C SER A 48 3.99 -7.13 -14.86
N LEU A 49 3.45 -6.33 -13.93
CA LEU A 49 3.12 -6.77 -12.58
C LEU A 49 2.09 -7.90 -12.59
N ASN A 50 1.02 -7.78 -13.38
CA ASN A 50 -0.01 -8.83 -13.46
C ASN A 50 0.53 -10.18 -13.96
N LYS A 51 1.55 -10.19 -14.82
CA LYS A 51 2.17 -11.42 -15.34
C LYS A 51 2.99 -12.17 -14.28
N LYS A 52 3.39 -11.50 -13.20
CA LYS A 52 4.18 -12.08 -12.10
C LYS A 52 3.31 -12.81 -11.08
N MET A 53 1.99 -12.58 -11.12
CA MET A 53 1.04 -13.12 -10.16
C MET A 53 0.54 -14.50 -10.57
N GLU A 54 0.15 -15.32 -9.60
CA GLU A 54 -0.61 -16.53 -9.89
C GLU A 54 -2.04 -16.17 -10.36
N LYS A 55 -2.62 -17.03 -11.21
CA LYS A 55 -3.90 -16.75 -11.91
C LYS A 55 -5.09 -16.41 -10.99
N ASN A 56 -5.05 -16.84 -9.73
CA ASN A 56 -6.15 -16.65 -8.77
C ASN A 56 -5.87 -15.55 -7.74
N MET A 57 -4.72 -14.89 -7.82
CA MET A 57 -4.36 -13.81 -6.91
C MET A 57 -5.08 -12.53 -7.25
N GLU A 58 -5.55 -11.82 -6.23
CA GLU A 58 -6.12 -10.50 -6.41
C GLU A 58 -4.98 -9.48 -6.61
N PRO A 59 -4.99 -8.68 -7.70
CA PRO A 59 -3.89 -7.78 -8.02
C PRO A 59 -3.53 -6.80 -6.90
N LEU A 60 -4.54 -6.33 -6.16
CA LEU A 60 -4.36 -5.35 -5.10
C LEU A 60 -3.48 -5.89 -3.96
N PHE A 61 -3.79 -7.09 -3.46
CA PHE A 61 -3.01 -7.73 -2.40
C PHE A 61 -1.60 -8.11 -2.87
N PHE A 62 -1.47 -8.59 -4.11
CA PHE A 62 -0.15 -8.86 -4.68
C PHE A 62 0.71 -7.59 -4.75
N MET A 63 0.17 -6.48 -5.26
CA MET A 63 0.93 -5.25 -5.42
C MET A 63 1.29 -4.60 -4.08
N VAL A 64 0.39 -4.67 -3.09
CA VAL A 64 0.66 -4.29 -1.71
C VAL A 64 1.86 -5.05 -1.16
N GLU A 65 1.86 -6.38 -1.32
CA GLU A 65 2.96 -7.23 -0.86
C GLU A 65 4.25 -6.98 -1.65
N TYR A 66 4.15 -6.83 -2.97
CA TYR A 66 5.29 -6.65 -3.87
C TYR A 66 6.05 -5.36 -3.57
N THR A 67 5.31 -4.27 -3.36
CA THR A 67 5.87 -2.95 -3.04
C THR A 67 6.16 -2.77 -1.55
N GLY A 68 5.57 -3.60 -0.68
CA GLY A 68 5.60 -3.42 0.77
C GLY A 68 4.84 -2.19 1.27
N CYS A 69 4.03 -1.55 0.41
CA CYS A 69 3.27 -0.35 0.76
C CYS A 69 1.92 -0.73 1.40
N MET A 70 1.37 0.17 2.20
CA MET A 70 0.02 0.06 2.73
C MET A 70 -0.92 1.01 1.98
N LEU A 71 -2.09 0.53 1.59
CA LEU A 71 -3.11 1.35 0.95
C LEU A 71 -4.18 1.74 1.96
N VAL A 72 -4.48 3.03 2.02
CA VAL A 72 -5.43 3.60 2.96
C VAL A 72 -6.50 4.34 2.20
N TRP A 73 -7.74 3.97 2.48
CA TRP A 73 -8.96 4.72 2.23
C TRP A 73 -9.57 5.09 3.58
N GLU A 74 -10.46 6.06 3.60
CA GLU A 74 -11.20 6.45 4.80
C GLU A 74 -11.84 5.25 5.51
N THR A 75 -12.39 4.30 4.75
CA THR A 75 -13.15 3.15 5.27
C THR A 75 -12.42 1.81 5.17
N ARG A 76 -11.20 1.77 4.62
CA ARG A 76 -10.48 0.52 4.36
C ARG A 76 -8.98 0.71 4.45
N VAL A 77 -8.29 -0.27 5.02
CA VAL A 77 -6.83 -0.35 4.99
C VAL A 77 -6.44 -1.72 4.45
N VAL A 78 -5.50 -1.76 3.52
CA VAL A 78 -4.88 -3.00 3.04
C VAL A 78 -3.39 -2.95 3.33
N GLU A 79 -2.92 -3.86 4.19
CA GLU A 79 -1.55 -3.94 4.66
C GLU A 79 -0.76 -5.06 3.98
N PRO A 80 0.57 -4.93 3.84
CA PRO A 80 1.43 -6.06 3.51
C PRO A 80 1.42 -7.09 4.66
N SER A 81 1.92 -8.29 4.39
CA SER A 81 2.06 -9.39 5.36
C SER A 81 2.87 -8.96 6.60
N HIS A 82 3.88 -8.10 6.39
CA HIS A 82 4.79 -7.64 7.42
C HIS A 82 4.92 -6.10 7.39
N PRO A 83 3.91 -5.35 7.87
CA PRO A 83 3.97 -3.90 7.89
C PRO A 83 5.04 -3.42 8.87
N THR A 84 5.82 -2.42 8.45
CA THR A 84 6.92 -1.85 9.24
C THR A 84 6.38 -1.12 10.47
N LYS A 85 7.28 -0.82 11.41
CA LYS A 85 6.92 -0.05 12.61
C LYS A 85 6.47 1.35 12.21
N GLU A 86 7.19 1.97 11.29
CA GLU A 86 6.97 3.31 10.76
C GLU A 86 5.60 3.40 10.07
N GLN A 87 5.22 2.37 9.29
CA GLN A 87 3.90 2.29 8.69
C GLN A 87 2.78 2.23 9.73
N LYS A 88 2.95 1.43 10.79
CA LYS A 88 1.96 1.31 11.88
C LYS A 88 1.81 2.60 12.66
N GLU A 89 2.92 3.29 12.93
CA GLU A 89 2.92 4.61 13.59
C GLU A 89 2.21 5.66 12.74
N THR A 90 2.50 5.70 11.43
CA THR A 90 1.80 6.59 10.49
C THR A 90 0.30 6.30 10.41
N LEU A 91 -0.09 5.02 10.34
CA LEU A 91 -1.50 4.65 10.34
C LEU A 91 -2.20 5.07 11.65
N ALA A 92 -1.56 4.88 12.80
CA ALA A 92 -2.08 5.31 14.09
C ALA A 92 -2.32 6.83 14.14
N LEU A 93 -1.39 7.63 13.60
CA LEU A 93 -1.56 9.08 13.51
C LEU A 93 -2.75 9.49 12.63
N LEU A 94 -3.02 8.77 11.54
CA LEU A 94 -4.20 9.00 10.70
C LEU A 94 -5.52 8.71 11.45
N TYR A 95 -5.56 7.63 12.24
CA TYR A 95 -6.68 7.33 13.13
C TYR A 95 -6.88 8.43 14.18
N ASP A 96 -5.82 8.80 14.90
CA ASP A 96 -5.87 9.80 15.98
C ASP A 96 -6.29 11.18 15.46
N ALA A 97 -5.93 11.50 14.21
CA ALA A 97 -6.33 12.73 13.54
C ALA A 97 -7.78 12.72 13.00
N ALA A 98 -8.51 11.61 13.18
CA ALA A 98 -9.86 11.36 12.66
C ALA A 98 -9.95 11.43 11.12
N MET A 99 -8.88 11.06 10.41
CA MET A 99 -8.88 10.95 8.95
C MET A 99 -9.52 9.65 8.46
N LEU A 100 -9.73 8.69 9.36
CA LEU A 100 -10.25 7.36 9.04
C LEU A 100 -11.58 7.11 9.77
N SER A 101 -12.50 6.45 9.09
CA SER A 101 -13.83 6.12 9.59
C SER A 101 -13.78 5.14 10.78
N PRO A 102 -14.63 5.33 11.79
CA PRO A 102 -14.85 4.32 12.82
C PRO A 102 -15.27 2.98 12.20
N GLY A 103 -14.65 1.88 12.66
CA GLY A 103 -14.99 0.55 12.16
C GLY A 103 -14.51 0.24 10.74
N LEU A 104 -13.49 0.97 10.25
CA LEU A 104 -12.89 0.69 8.95
C LEU A 104 -12.48 -0.78 8.80
N LYS A 105 -12.56 -1.28 7.57
CA LYS A 105 -12.19 -2.65 7.24
C LYS A 105 -10.68 -2.73 7.08
N LYS A 106 -10.04 -3.50 7.97
CA LYS A 106 -8.62 -3.81 7.86
C LYS A 106 -8.42 -5.17 7.20
N GLU A 107 -7.62 -5.21 6.15
CA GLU A 107 -7.26 -6.41 5.41
C GLU A 107 -5.74 -6.50 5.27
N GLN A 108 -5.25 -7.71 5.11
CA GLN A 108 -3.82 -7.98 5.04
C GLN A 108 -3.54 -8.97 3.91
N ALA A 109 -2.44 -8.75 3.18
CA ALA A 109 -1.93 -9.73 2.25
C ALA A 109 -1.61 -11.04 2.99
N GLY A 110 -2.21 -12.13 2.51
CA GLY A 110 -2.01 -13.48 3.06
C GLY A 110 -0.65 -14.09 2.73
N PRO A 111 -0.29 -15.21 3.38
CA PRO A 111 0.99 -15.90 3.19
C PRO A 111 1.22 -16.38 1.75
N GLU A 112 0.16 -16.60 0.98
CA GLU A 112 0.25 -16.94 -0.44
C GLU A 112 0.85 -15.82 -1.29
N TYR A 113 0.55 -14.56 -0.95
CA TYR A 113 1.11 -13.40 -1.65
C TYR A 113 2.58 -13.22 -1.29
N GLU A 114 2.93 -13.36 -0.01
CA GLU A 114 4.32 -13.31 0.45
C GLU A 114 5.18 -14.37 -0.25
N ALA A 115 4.68 -15.61 -0.32
CA ALA A 115 5.38 -16.69 -1.00
C ALA A 115 5.61 -16.40 -2.49
N CYS A 116 4.58 -15.87 -3.18
CA CYS A 116 4.67 -15.48 -4.58
C CYS A 116 5.67 -14.34 -4.81
N VAL A 117 5.56 -13.25 -4.05
CA VAL A 117 6.47 -12.09 -4.15
C VAL A 117 7.91 -12.49 -3.86
N ARG A 118 8.15 -13.35 -2.87
CA ARG A 118 9.48 -13.87 -2.57
C ARG A 118 10.07 -14.65 -3.74
N GLN A 119 9.27 -15.48 -4.42
CA GLN A 119 9.70 -16.21 -5.61
C GLN A 119 10.02 -15.26 -6.77
N VAL A 120 9.11 -14.32 -7.07
CA VAL A 120 9.29 -13.33 -8.13
C VAL A 120 10.58 -12.52 -7.93
N LYS A 121 10.82 -12.01 -6.71
CA LYS A 121 12.03 -11.24 -6.40
C LYS A 121 13.30 -12.10 -6.44
N ALA A 122 13.20 -13.39 -6.13
CA ALA A 122 14.32 -14.32 -6.25
C ALA A 122 14.71 -14.56 -7.73
N ASP A 123 13.72 -14.64 -8.62
CA ASP A 123 13.93 -14.84 -10.06
C ASP A 123 14.49 -13.58 -10.77
N GLU A 124 14.32 -12.40 -10.16
CA GLU A 124 14.84 -11.12 -10.66
C GLU A 124 16.28 -10.82 -10.23
N LEU A 125 16.78 -11.49 -9.18
CA LEU A 125 18.17 -11.37 -8.78
C LEU A 125 19.04 -12.00 -9.88
N PRO A 126 20.00 -11.26 -10.47
CA PRO A 126 20.90 -11.85 -11.46
C PRO A 126 21.66 -13.00 -10.81
N CYS A 127 21.69 -14.17 -11.48
CA CYS A 127 22.60 -15.25 -11.11
C CYS A 127 24.03 -14.70 -11.09
N ILE A 128 24.59 -14.53 -9.90
CA ILE A 128 25.97 -14.09 -9.67
C ILE A 128 26.92 -15.28 -9.80
#